data_AF-A0A0W8EA29-F1
#
_entry.id   AF-A0A0W8EA29-F1
#
_cell.length_a   1.000
_cell.length_b   1.000
_cell.length_c   1.000
_cell.angle_alpha   90.00
_cell.angle_beta   90.00
_cell.angle_gamma   90.00
#
_symmetry.space_group_name_H-M   'P 1'
#
loop_
_entity.id
_entity.type
_entity.pdbx_description
1 polymer ?
#
loop_
_entity_poly.entity_id
_entity_poly.type
_entity_poly.pdbx_seq_one_letter_code
_entity_poly.pdbx_strand_id
1 'polypeptide(L)'
;MNTEKIVKEARVIMVICLIIGIVLLGAGMVFSAINVSFISNHKAIVGLSFIPLSIAFVYYLKLKNIIKNPQKMKKVIIHESDERLVALKNEADAKALKIIQGAIFLGYMGYTLMVPEDVFESVGWWILMALLFVAFVAQGVMHILSNTEKKNDTE
;
A
#
# COMPACT_ATOMS: atom_id res chain seq x y z
N MET A 1 5.89 -16.14 23.04
CA MET A 1 4.92 -15.62 22.04
C MET A 1 4.40 -16.79 21.21
N ASN A 2 3.10 -16.85 20.96
CA ASN A 2 2.45 -18.06 20.45
C ASN A 2 2.41 -18.03 18.91
N THR A 3 3.31 -18.77 18.25
CA THR A 3 3.46 -18.83 16.78
C THR A 3 2.14 -19.18 16.07
N GLU A 4 1.30 -19.99 16.74
CA GLU A 4 -0.03 -20.35 16.27
C GLU A 4 -0.96 -19.15 16.09
N LYS A 5 -0.85 -18.14 16.97
CA LYS A 5 -1.65 -16.91 16.89
C LYS A 5 -1.30 -16.11 15.63
N ILE A 6 0.00 -15.96 15.33
CA ILE A 6 0.49 -15.23 14.15
C ILE A 6 0.08 -15.94 12.85
N VAL A 7 0.16 -17.27 12.82
CA VAL A 7 -0.28 -18.07 11.67
C VAL A 7 -1.79 -17.93 11.45
N LYS A 8 -2.58 -17.90 12.53
CA LYS A 8 -4.04 -17.73 12.46
C LYS A 8 -4.42 -16.35 11.94
N GLU A 9 -3.82 -15.29 12.48
CA GLU A 9 -4.05 -13.91 12.01
C GLU A 9 -3.67 -13.73 10.54
N ALA A 10 -2.49 -14.20 10.13
CA ALA A 10 -2.05 -14.13 8.74
C ALA A 10 -2.99 -14.89 7.79
N ARG A 11 -3.53 -16.04 8.22
CA ARG A 11 -4.51 -16.80 7.44
C ARG A 11 -5.83 -16.07 7.31
N VAL A 12 -6.32 -15.44 8.39
CA VAL A 12 -7.58 -14.68 8.37
C VAL A 12 -7.47 -13.49 7.41
N ILE A 13 -6.39 -12.70 7.52
CA ILE A 13 -6.15 -11.56 6.63
C ILE A 13 -6.07 -12.01 5.17
N MET A 14 -5.33 -13.08 4.89
CA MET A 14 -5.23 -13.67 3.55
C MET A 14 -6.61 -14.02 2.97
N VAL A 15 -7.46 -14.71 3.76
CA VAL A 15 -8.79 -15.15 3.30
C VAL A 15 -9.70 -13.97 3.05
N ILE A 16 -9.74 -12.98 3.95
CA ILE A 16 -10.56 -11.78 3.79
C ILE A 16 -10.15 -11.02 2.52
N CYS A 17 -8.86 -10.74 2.35
CA CYS A 17 -8.36 -10.04 1.16
C CYS A 17 -8.64 -10.83 -0.12
N LEU A 18 -8.54 -12.16 -0.09
CA LEU A 18 -8.82 -13.00 -1.25
C LEU A 18 -10.31 -12.97 -1.63
N ILE A 19 -11.21 -13.06 -0.65
CA ILE A 19 -12.66 -12.96 -0.89
C ILE A 19 -13.00 -11.58 -1.48
N ILE A 20 -12.55 -10.51 -0.85
CA ILE A 20 -12.78 -9.13 -1.34
C ILE A 20 -12.25 -8.99 -2.77
N GLY A 21 -11.03 -9.45 -3.04
CA GLY A 21 -10.43 -9.38 -4.36
C GLY A 21 -11.21 -10.13 -5.42
N ILE A 22 -11.65 -11.37 -5.15
CA ILE A 22 -12.45 -12.16 -6.08
C ILE A 22 -13.82 -11.53 -6.33
N VAL A 23 -14.48 -11.03 -5.28
CA VAL A 23 -15.79 -10.37 -5.41
C VAL A 23 -15.69 -9.12 -6.27
N LEU A 24 -14.68 -8.26 -6.05
CA LEU A 24 -14.44 -7.08 -6.88
C LEU A 24 -14.11 -7.45 -8.33
N LEU A 25 -13.27 -8.47 -8.54
CA LEU A 25 -12.90 -8.92 -9.89
C LEU A 25 -14.11 -9.47 -10.64
N GLY A 26 -14.90 -10.32 -9.98
CA GLY A 26 -16.14 -10.88 -10.52
C GLY A 26 -17.17 -9.80 -10.84
N ALA A 27 -17.38 -8.84 -9.93
CA ALA A 27 -18.26 -7.70 -10.17
C ALA A 27 -17.79 -6.86 -11.37
N GLY A 28 -16.49 -6.58 -11.47
CA GLY A 28 -15.90 -5.86 -12.60
C GLY A 28 -16.09 -6.60 -13.93
N MET A 29 -15.91 -7.92 -13.95
CA MET A 29 -16.14 -8.74 -15.15
C MET A 29 -17.62 -8.81 -15.55
N VAL A 30 -18.53 -8.96 -14.60
CA VAL A 30 -19.99 -9.00 -14.86
C VAL A 30 -20.47 -7.65 -15.40
N PHE A 31 -20.02 -6.54 -14.82
CA PHE A 31 -20.34 -5.20 -15.34
C PHE A 31 -19.76 -4.99 -16.75
N SER A 32 -18.57 -5.52 -17.03
CA SER A 32 -18.01 -5.50 -18.38
C SER A 32 -18.82 -6.33 -19.38
N ALA A 33 -19.39 -7.47 -18.95
CA ALA A 33 -20.14 -8.37 -19.83
C ALA A 33 -21.55 -7.86 -20.16
N ILE A 34 -22.22 -7.22 -19.19
CA ILE A 34 -23.62 -6.77 -19.34
C ILE A 34 -23.68 -5.35 -19.94
N ASN A 35 -22.53 -4.71 -20.24
CA ASN A 35 -22.45 -3.36 -20.80
C ASN A 35 -23.26 -2.31 -19.99
N VAL A 36 -23.41 -2.54 -18.68
CA VAL A 36 -24.20 -1.66 -17.83
C VAL A 36 -23.41 -0.38 -17.58
N SER A 37 -23.89 0.72 -18.11
CA SER A 37 -23.27 2.05 -18.06
C SER A 37 -23.29 2.73 -16.69
N PHE A 38 -23.78 2.05 -15.63
CA PHE A 38 -23.88 2.60 -14.27
C PHE A 38 -22.54 3.10 -13.73
N ILE A 39 -21.44 2.48 -14.15
CA ILE A 39 -20.07 2.93 -13.88
C ILE A 39 -19.32 2.88 -15.20
N SER A 40 -19.13 4.05 -15.83
CA SER A 40 -18.40 4.20 -17.11
C SER A 40 -16.96 3.65 -17.06
N ASN A 41 -16.47 3.33 -15.86
CA ASN A 41 -15.12 2.90 -15.56
C ASN A 41 -15.06 1.48 -14.92
N HIS A 42 -15.79 0.51 -15.48
CA HIS A 42 -15.69 -0.91 -15.05
C HIS A 42 -14.24 -1.44 -15.03
N LYS A 43 -13.35 -0.90 -15.89
CA LYS A 43 -11.91 -1.17 -15.88
C LYS A 43 -11.23 -0.77 -14.57
N ALA A 44 -11.69 0.31 -13.92
CA ALA A 44 -11.18 0.75 -12.63
C ALA A 44 -11.52 -0.25 -11.52
N ILE A 45 -12.72 -0.85 -11.54
CA ILE A 45 -13.14 -1.88 -10.56
C ILE A 45 -12.24 -3.12 -10.69
N VAL A 46 -11.98 -3.56 -11.93
CA VAL A 46 -11.05 -4.67 -12.20
C VAL A 46 -9.64 -4.32 -11.73
N GLY A 47 -9.15 -3.11 -12.02
CA GLY A 47 -7.85 -2.62 -11.54
C GLY A 47 -7.75 -2.63 -10.01
N LEU A 48 -8.80 -2.16 -9.32
CA LEU A 48 -8.83 -2.05 -7.87
C LEU A 48 -8.86 -3.41 -7.17
N SER A 49 -9.39 -4.45 -7.84
CA SER A 49 -9.39 -5.84 -7.34
C SER A 49 -7.98 -6.43 -7.18
N PHE A 50 -6.99 -5.93 -7.92
CA PHE A 50 -5.61 -6.43 -7.83
C PHE A 50 -4.95 -6.08 -6.50
N ILE A 51 -5.32 -4.96 -5.87
CA ILE A 51 -4.75 -4.55 -4.57
C ILE A 51 -4.98 -5.64 -3.49
N PRO A 52 -6.22 -6.03 -3.16
CA PRO A 52 -6.46 -7.07 -2.16
C PRO A 52 -5.95 -8.45 -2.62
N LEU A 53 -5.93 -8.76 -3.92
CA LEU A 53 -5.36 -10.01 -4.44
C LEU A 53 -3.84 -10.08 -4.22
N SER A 54 -3.10 -9.00 -4.49
CA SER A 54 -1.66 -8.92 -4.24
C SER A 54 -1.35 -9.03 -2.75
N ILE A 55 -2.14 -8.40 -1.88
CA ILE A 55 -1.99 -8.54 -0.43
C ILE A 55 -2.20 -10.01 -0.01
N ALA A 56 -3.26 -10.65 -0.49
CA ALA A 56 -3.51 -12.06 -0.20
C ALA A 56 -2.35 -12.95 -0.66
N PHE A 57 -1.77 -12.68 -1.83
CA PHE A 57 -0.61 -13.41 -2.35
C PHE A 57 0.63 -13.25 -1.47
N VAL A 58 0.94 -12.03 -1.01
CA VAL A 58 2.06 -11.77 -0.09
C VAL A 58 1.87 -12.52 1.22
N TYR A 59 0.66 -12.49 1.80
CA TYR A 59 0.36 -13.23 3.03
C TYR A 59 0.46 -14.76 2.83
N TYR A 60 0.04 -15.27 1.67
CA TYR A 60 0.22 -16.68 1.31
C TYR A 60 1.70 -17.07 1.27
N LEU A 61 2.56 -16.27 0.62
CA LEU A 61 4.00 -16.50 0.60
C LEU A 61 4.61 -16.44 2.00
N LYS A 62 4.19 -15.46 2.81
CA LYS A 62 4.60 -15.34 4.21
C LYS A 62 4.25 -16.62 4.96
N LEU A 63 3.00 -17.08 4.89
CA LEU A 63 2.49 -18.29 5.54
C LEU A 63 3.26 -19.55 5.13
N LYS A 64 3.52 -19.70 3.82
CA LYS A 64 4.31 -20.81 3.26
C LYS A 64 5.74 -20.82 3.81
N ASN A 65 6.36 -19.66 3.96
CA ASN A 65 7.69 -19.54 4.57
C ASN A 65 7.69 -19.86 6.06
N ILE A 66 6.63 -19.51 6.81
CA ILE A 66 6.49 -19.88 8.24
C ILE A 66 6.52 -21.40 8.41
N ILE A 67 5.67 -22.08 7.63
CA ILE A 67 5.49 -23.52 7.71
C ILE A 67 6.77 -24.24 7.28
N LYS A 68 7.44 -23.78 6.22
CA LYS A 68 8.64 -24.41 5.68
C LYS A 68 9.90 -24.16 6.51
N ASN A 69 9.99 -23.02 7.24
CA ASN A 69 11.23 -22.65 7.93
C ASN A 69 10.99 -21.85 9.23
N PRO A 70 10.49 -22.49 10.30
CA PRO A 70 10.09 -21.80 11.53
C PRO A 70 11.26 -21.13 12.27
N GLN A 71 12.49 -21.66 12.13
CA GLN A 71 13.68 -21.09 12.77
C GLN A 71 14.08 -19.72 12.18
N LYS A 72 13.98 -19.55 10.86
CA LYS A 72 14.20 -18.24 10.23
C LYS A 72 13.16 -17.23 10.70
N MET A 73 11.93 -17.69 10.89
CA MET A 73 10.87 -16.80 11.33
C MET A 73 11.00 -16.36 12.78
N LYS A 74 11.51 -17.23 13.67
CA LYS A 74 11.83 -16.83 15.05
C LYS A 74 12.82 -15.68 15.09
N LYS A 75 13.86 -15.68 14.23
CA LYS A 75 14.78 -14.54 14.09
C LYS A 75 14.10 -13.28 13.57
N VAL A 76 13.26 -13.39 12.53
CA VAL A 76 12.50 -12.24 11.99
C VAL A 76 11.58 -11.64 13.04
N ILE A 77 10.90 -12.48 13.81
CA ILE A 77 10.00 -12.06 14.88
C ILE A 77 10.75 -11.37 16.02
N ILE A 78 11.90 -11.90 16.44
CA ILE A 78 12.74 -11.26 17.47
C ILE A 78 13.21 -9.89 16.96
N HIS A 79 13.58 -9.81 15.68
CA HIS A 79 13.96 -8.57 15.04
C HIS A 79 12.79 -7.57 14.91
N GLU A 80 11.57 -8.06 14.66
CA GLU A 80 10.34 -7.24 14.61
C GLU A 80 9.80 -6.87 16.00
N SER A 81 10.25 -7.51 17.08
CA SER A 81 9.81 -7.22 18.45
C SER A 81 10.76 -6.29 19.21
N ASP A 82 11.97 -6.06 18.69
CA ASP A 82 12.93 -5.12 19.26
C ASP A 82 12.58 -3.70 18.79
N GLU A 83 12.15 -2.85 19.73
CA GLU A 83 11.69 -1.48 19.44
C GLU A 83 12.73 -0.65 18.68
N ARG A 84 14.04 -0.85 18.92
CA ARG A 84 15.09 -0.11 18.20
C ARG A 84 15.13 -0.47 16.73
N LEU A 85 14.93 -1.75 16.42
CA LEU A 85 14.95 -2.25 15.05
C LEU A 85 13.66 -1.92 14.32
N VAL A 86 12.52 -1.91 15.02
CA VAL A 86 11.25 -1.40 14.50
C VAL A 86 11.35 0.09 14.17
N ALA A 87 11.96 0.91 15.05
CA ALA A 87 12.15 2.33 14.80
C ALA A 87 13.05 2.57 13.57
N LEU A 88 14.17 1.85 13.46
CA LEU A 88 15.08 1.95 12.33
C LEU A 88 14.40 1.53 11.01
N LYS A 89 13.64 0.44 11.05
CA LYS A 89 12.85 -0.03 9.89
C LYS A 89 11.80 1.00 9.48
N ASN A 90 11.05 1.55 10.43
CA ASN A 90 10.05 2.57 10.14
C ASN A 90 10.67 3.83 9.53
N GLU A 91 11.86 4.24 9.98
CA GLU A 91 12.60 5.36 9.38
C GLU A 91 13.03 5.04 7.94
N ALA A 92 13.56 3.84 7.70
CA ALA A 92 13.94 3.39 6.37
C ALA A 92 12.73 3.28 5.43
N ASP A 93 11.63 2.70 5.90
CA ASP A 93 10.37 2.59 5.15
C ASP A 93 9.79 3.97 4.84
N ALA A 94 9.83 4.92 5.79
CA ALA A 94 9.40 6.29 5.55
C ALA A 94 10.26 7.00 4.48
N LYS A 95 11.58 6.80 4.48
CA LYS A 95 12.48 7.32 3.43
C LYS A 95 12.19 6.67 2.08
N ALA A 96 12.02 5.35 2.04
CA ALA A 96 11.68 4.62 0.83
C ALA A 96 10.34 5.10 0.24
N LEU A 97 9.33 5.31 1.10
CA LEU A 97 8.03 5.80 0.70
C LEU A 97 8.11 7.21 0.11
N LYS A 98 8.92 8.12 0.67
CA LYS A 98 9.18 9.44 0.08
C LYS A 98 9.78 9.34 -1.33
N ILE A 99 10.72 8.44 -1.54
CA ILE A 99 11.36 8.21 -2.85
C ILE A 99 10.33 7.69 -3.85
N ILE A 100 9.54 6.68 -3.46
CA ILE A 100 8.48 6.09 -4.30
C ILE A 100 7.43 7.15 -4.63
N GLN A 101 7.00 7.95 -3.66
CA GLN A 101 6.01 9.01 -3.87
C GLN A 101 6.55 10.10 -4.81
N GLY A 102 7.83 10.47 -4.69
CA GLY A 102 8.49 11.36 -5.63
C GLY A 102 8.55 10.78 -7.05
N ALA A 103 8.89 9.49 -7.19
CA ALA A 103 8.89 8.81 -8.49
C ALA A 103 7.49 8.75 -9.11
N ILE A 104 6.46 8.44 -8.32
CA ILE A 104 5.06 8.45 -8.76
C ILE A 104 4.67 9.87 -9.20
N PHE A 105 4.99 10.88 -8.41
CA PHE A 105 4.70 12.28 -8.73
C PHE A 105 5.37 12.73 -10.03
N LEU A 106 6.65 12.41 -10.23
CA LEU A 106 7.37 12.70 -11.47
C LEU A 106 6.78 11.94 -12.65
N GLY A 107 6.39 10.68 -12.48
CA GLY A 107 5.68 9.91 -13.51
C GLY A 107 4.33 10.54 -13.88
N TYR A 108 3.57 10.99 -12.87
CA TYR A 108 2.30 11.70 -13.05
C TYR A 108 2.51 13.00 -13.83
N MET A 109 3.47 13.82 -13.42
CA MET A 109 3.80 15.07 -14.13
C MET A 109 4.31 14.81 -15.54
N GLY A 110 5.14 13.78 -15.73
CA GLY A 110 5.64 13.38 -17.05
C GLY A 110 4.52 12.97 -18.00
N TYR A 111 3.54 12.20 -17.52
CA TYR A 111 2.36 11.85 -18.30
C TYR A 111 1.49 13.08 -18.64
N THR A 112 1.32 13.99 -17.68
CA THR A 112 0.60 15.26 -17.86
C THR A 112 1.19 16.11 -18.99
N LEU A 113 2.52 16.16 -19.07
CA LEU A 113 3.22 16.91 -20.11
C LEU A 113 3.22 16.21 -21.48
N MET A 114 3.10 14.88 -21.50
CA MET A 114 3.14 14.08 -22.73
C MET A 114 1.78 14.02 -23.45
N VAL A 115 0.67 14.00 -22.69
CA VAL A 115 -0.70 13.97 -23.24
C VAL A 115 -1.56 15.00 -22.50
N PRO A 116 -1.39 16.30 -22.78
CA PRO A 116 -2.07 17.35 -22.02
C PRO A 116 -3.59 17.33 -22.21
N GLU A 117 -4.09 17.05 -23.42
CA GLU A 117 -5.52 17.12 -23.75
C GLU A 117 -6.39 16.22 -22.85
N ASP A 118 -6.04 14.93 -22.73
CA ASP A 118 -6.77 13.96 -21.88
C ASP A 118 -6.67 14.27 -20.38
N VAL A 119 -5.62 14.98 -19.97
CA VAL A 119 -5.32 15.23 -18.56
C VAL A 119 -6.03 16.47 -18.04
N PHE A 120 -6.10 17.53 -18.84
CA PHE A 120 -6.78 18.77 -18.44
C PHE A 120 -8.30 18.60 -18.37
N GLU A 121 -8.89 17.71 -19.17
CA GLU A 121 -10.32 17.40 -19.11
C GLU A 121 -10.70 16.49 -17.92
N SER A 122 -9.74 15.72 -17.39
CA SER A 122 -9.99 14.76 -16.33
C SER A 122 -9.94 15.40 -14.94
N VAL A 123 -11.11 15.71 -14.38
CA VAL A 123 -11.26 16.17 -12.99
C VAL A 123 -10.62 15.20 -11.98
N GLY A 124 -10.69 13.90 -12.27
CA GLY A 124 -10.09 12.87 -11.42
C GLY A 124 -8.57 12.99 -11.29
N TRP A 125 -7.90 13.47 -12.34
CA TRP A 125 -6.46 13.67 -12.35
C TRP A 125 -6.01 14.74 -11.35
N TRP A 126 -6.71 15.87 -11.32
CA TRP A 126 -6.43 16.97 -10.39
C TRP A 126 -6.72 16.61 -8.95
N ILE A 127 -7.79 15.83 -8.70
CA ILE A 127 -8.09 15.31 -7.37
C ILE A 127 -6.96 14.40 -6.88
N LEU A 128 -6.49 13.48 -7.73
CA LEU A 128 -5.38 12.57 -7.40
C LEU A 128 -4.08 13.35 -7.15
N MET A 129 -3.79 14.35 -7.97
CA MET A 129 -2.62 15.21 -7.82
C MET A 129 -2.69 16.02 -6.50
N ALA A 130 -3.85 16.61 -6.19
CA ALA A 130 -4.05 17.34 -4.94
C ALA A 130 -3.88 16.42 -3.72
N LEU A 131 -4.40 15.19 -3.79
CA LEU A 131 -4.30 14.22 -2.70
C LEU A 131 -2.86 13.73 -2.52
N LEU A 132 -2.13 13.46 -3.61
CA LEU A 132 -0.70 13.15 -3.60
C LEU A 132 0.12 14.30 -3.01
N PHE A 133 -0.22 15.55 -3.36
CA PHE A 133 0.47 16.74 -2.87
C PHE A 133 0.22 16.94 -1.37
N VAL A 134 -1.02 16.83 -0.91
CA VAL A 134 -1.36 16.91 0.52
C VAL A 134 -0.65 15.80 1.30
N ALA A 135 -0.63 14.57 0.79
CA ALA A 135 0.10 13.48 1.43
C ALA A 135 1.61 13.77 1.52
N PHE A 136 2.20 14.37 0.49
CA PHE A 136 3.63 14.73 0.47
C PHE A 136 3.96 15.83 1.49
N VAL A 137 3.13 16.89 1.52
CA VAL A 137 3.27 18.00 2.47
C VAL A 137 3.07 17.52 3.89
N ALA A 138 2.03 16.73 4.16
CA ALA A 138 1.75 16.19 5.49
C ALA A 138 2.92 15.34 6.02
N GLN A 139 3.54 14.52 5.17
CA GLN A 139 4.75 13.78 5.53
C GLN A 139 5.96 14.68 5.78
N GLY A 140 6.12 15.76 5.01
CA GLY A 140 7.15 16.77 5.24
C GLY A 140 7.00 17.45 6.61
N VAL A 141 5.79 17.89 6.94
CA VAL A 141 5.46 18.52 8.23
C VAL A 141 5.67 17.56 9.39
N MET A 142 5.15 16.33 9.31
CA MET A 142 5.35 15.33 10.38
C MET A 142 6.83 15.03 10.62
N HIS A 143 7.65 14.98 9.58
CA HIS A 143 9.09 14.74 9.72
C HIS A 143 9.83 15.92 10.38
N ILE A 144 9.42 17.16 10.10
CA ILE A 144 10.00 18.35 10.76
C ILE A 144 9.62 18.37 12.23
N LEU A 145 8.35 18.09 12.55
CA LEU A 145 7.87 18.02 13.93
C LEU A 145 8.61 16.93 14.73
N SER A 146 8.76 15.72 14.18
CA SER A 146 9.47 14.63 14.86
C SER A 146 10.95 14.92 15.11
N ASN A 147 11.60 15.67 14.20
CA ASN A 147 12.99 16.08 14.38
C ASN A 147 13.14 17.22 15.40
N THR A 148 12.10 18.02 15.61
CA THR A 148 12.11 19.11 16.59
C THR A 148 11.95 18.58 18.02
N GLU A 149 11.06 17.59 18.24
CA GLU A 149 10.93 16.91 19.54
C GLU A 149 12.22 16.22 19.98
N LYS A 150 12.86 15.45 19.09
CA LYS A 150 14.14 14.78 19.39
C LYS A 150 15.26 15.73 19.85
N LYS A 151 15.22 16.99 19.41
CA LYS A 151 16.23 17.99 19.76
C LYS A 151 16.00 18.58 21.16
N ASN A 152 14.75 18.65 21.62
CA ASN A 152 14.42 19.15 22.96
C ASN A 152 14.67 18.11 24.06
N ASP A 153 14.66 16.81 23.74
CA ASP A 153 14.94 15.73 24.72
C ASP A 153 16.44 15.49 24.98
N THR A 154 17.32 16.20 24.27
CA THR A 154 18.78 16.05 24.37
C THR A 154 19.50 17.26 24.97
N GLU A 155 18.76 18.30 25.37
CA GLU A 155 19.23 19.44 26.17
C GLU A 155 18.80 19.28 27.64
#